data_AF-A0A7V1EPN5-F1
#
_entry.id   AF-A0A7V1EPN5-F1
#
_cell.length_a   1.000
_cell.length_b   1.000
_cell.length_c   1.000
_cell.angle_alpha   90.00
_cell.angle_beta   90.00
_cell.angle_gamma   90.00
#
_symmetry.space_group_name_H-M   'P 1'
#
loop_
_entity.id
_entity.type
_entity.pdbx_description
1 polymer ?
#
loop_
_entity_poly.entity_id
_entity_poly.type
_entity_poly.pdbx_seq_one_letter_code
_entity_poly.pdbx_strand_id
1 'polypeptide(L)' 'DFFGEIALLDEKPRSAGAIATTPSVLLGFFKPDLLSLMERNPVLSSKILTNLGMVLAERLRKTNELLAEKS' A
#
# COMPACT_ATOMS: atom_id res chain seq x y z
N ASP A 1 -4.78 0.40 10.21
CA ASP A 1 -4.85 1.00 8.86
C ASP A 1 -3.48 0.89 8.20
N PHE A 2 -3.40 0.88 6.87
CA PHE A 2 -2.16 0.68 6.10
C PHE A 2 -2.10 1.66 4.93
N PHE A 3 -0.92 2.22 4.63
CA PHE A 3 -0.74 3.19 3.55
C PHE A 3 0.71 3.19 3.06
N GLY A 4 0.96 3.84 1.92
CA GLY A 4 2.28 3.89 1.30
C GLY A 4 2.54 2.70 0.38
N GLU A 5 1.52 1.89 0.09
CA GLU A 5 1.59 0.72 -0.77
C GLU A 5 1.97 1.03 -2.21
N ILE A 6 1.53 2.19 -2.71
CA ILE A 6 1.89 2.66 -4.05
C ILE A 6 3.40 2.93 -4.08
N ALA A 7 3.94 3.66 -3.10
CA ALA A 7 5.38 3.96 -3.04
C ALA A 7 6.23 2.73 -2.68
N LEU A 8 5.64 1.70 -2.08
CA LEU A 8 6.31 0.42 -1.82
C LEU A 8 6.53 -0.38 -3.12
N LEU A 9 5.57 -0.32 -4.06
CA LEU A 9 5.57 -1.07 -5.31
C LEU A 9 6.07 -0.26 -6.53
N ASP A 10 5.79 1.03 -6.57
CA ASP A 10 6.13 1.99 -7.62
C ASP A 10 7.23 2.94 -7.11
N GLU A 11 8.22 3.25 -7.95
CA GLU A 11 9.35 4.14 -7.58
C GLU A 11 9.01 5.63 -7.73
N LYS A 12 7.73 5.96 -7.88
CA LYS A 12 7.27 7.34 -7.94
C LYS A 12 7.21 7.99 -6.56
N PRO A 13 7.30 9.32 -6.47
CA PRO A 13 7.06 10.05 -5.23
C PRO A 13 5.71 9.70 -4.60
N ARG A 14 5.59 9.92 -3.29
CA ARG A 14 4.33 9.73 -2.55
C ARG A 14 3.16 10.40 -3.29
N SER A 15 2.06 9.67 -3.46
CA SER A 15 0.84 10.18 -4.08
C SER A 15 0.10 11.18 -3.20
N ALA A 16 0.27 11.05 -1.88
CA ALA A 16 -0.32 11.94 -0.87
C ALA A 16 0.56 12.00 0.39
N GLY A 17 0.33 13.01 1.22
CA GLY A 17 0.89 13.06 2.58
C GLY A 17 0.04 12.26 3.57
N ALA A 18 0.68 11.69 4.58
CA ALA A 18 0.03 11.12 5.76
C ALA A 18 0.44 11.95 6.98
N ILE A 19 -0.52 12.55 7.68
CA ILE A 19 -0.29 13.40 8.84
C ILE A 19 -1.00 12.76 10.03
N ALA A 20 -0.28 12.51 11.12
CA ALA A 20 -0.86 11.99 12.34
C ALA A 20 -1.65 13.09 13.06
N THR A 21 -2.94 12.86 13.32
CA THR A 21 -3.81 13.79 14.07
C THR A 21 -3.75 13.57 15.58
N THR A 22 -3.15 12.46 16.01
CA THR A 22 -2.95 12.07 17.41
C THR A 22 -1.62 11.32 17.54
N PRO A 23 -1.03 11.21 18.76
CA PRO A 23 0.14 10.37 18.98
C PRO A 23 -0.10 8.96 18.45
N SER A 24 0.74 8.54 17.51
CA SER A 24 0.55 7.31 16.75
C SER A 24 1.84 6.50 16.68
N VAL A 25 1.73 5.18 16.74
CA VAL A 25 2.85 4.25 16.53
C VAL A 25 2.58 3.47 15.25
N LEU A 26 3.58 3.40 14.37
CA LEU A 26 3.48 2.75 13.06
C LEU A 26 4.55 1.68 12.92
N LEU A 27 4.17 0.58 12.27
CA LEU A 27 5.12 -0.42 11.80
C LEU A 27 5.63 -0.01 10.41
N GLY A 28 6.94 0.12 10.26
CA GLY A 28 7.58 0.34 8.97
C GLY A 28 7.73 -0.97 8.21
N PHE A 29 7.31 -0.99 6.94
CA PHE A 29 7.56 -2.10 6.03
C PHE A 29 8.23 -1.56 4.77
N PHE A 30 9.51 -1.89 4.58
CA PHE A 30 10.36 -1.25 3.56
C PHE A 30 10.53 -2.14 2.33
N LYS A 31 10.72 -1.50 1.16
CA LYS A 31 10.93 -2.20 -0.12
C LYS A 31 12.11 -3.20 -0.07
N PRO A 32 13.29 -2.88 0.52
CA PRO A 32 14.37 -3.86 0.65
C PRO A 32 13.98 -5.10 1.44
N ASP A 33 13.17 -4.94 2.50
CA ASP A 33 12.68 -6.07 3.30
C ASP A 33 11.71 -6.94 2.48
N LEU A 34 10.81 -6.32 1.71
CA LEU A 34 9.91 -7.02 0.80
C LEU A 34 10.69 -7.80 -0.27
N LEU A 35 11.66 -7.17 -0.92
CA LEU A 35 12.50 -7.82 -1.94
C LEU A 35 13.28 -9.00 -1.35
N SER A 36 13.90 -8.80 -0.20
CA SER A 36 14.62 -9.85 0.49
C SER A 36 13.70 -10.98 0.99
N LEU A 37 12.44 -10.67 1.31
CA LEU A 37 11.44 -11.68 1.65
C LEU A 37 10.98 -12.48 0.43
N MET A 38 10.91 -11.85 -0.75
CA MET A 38 10.60 -12.55 -2.00
C MET A 38 11.63 -13.64 -2.31
N GLU A 39 12.90 -13.38 -2.03
CA GLU A 39 13.98 -14.37 -2.17
C GLU A 39 13.93 -15.44 -1.08
N ARG A 40 13.77 -15.04 0.20
CA ARG A 40 13.85 -15.94 1.35
C ARG A 40 12.60 -16.80 1.55
N ASN A 41 11.41 -16.28 1.24
CA ASN A 41 10.15 -16.98 1.39
C ASN A 41 9.12 -16.54 0.32
N PRO A 42 9.17 -17.14 -0.89
CA PRO A 42 8.28 -16.83 -1.99
C PRO A 42 6.79 -17.03 -1.68
N VAL A 43 6.45 -18.03 -0.86
CA VAL A 43 5.05 -18.31 -0.49
C VAL A 43 4.48 -17.20 0.38
N LEU A 44 5.24 -16.74 1.37
CA LEU A 44 4.80 -15.65 2.24
C LEU A 44 4.74 -14.32 1.49
N SER A 45 5.75 -14.01 0.69
CA SER A 45 5.78 -12.77 -0.11
C SER A 45 4.64 -12.72 -1.14
N SER A 46 4.30 -13.85 -1.79
CA SER A 46 3.14 -13.93 -2.68
C SER A 46 1.82 -13.58 -1.98
N LYS A 47 1.63 -14.03 -0.72
CA LYS A 47 0.46 -13.65 0.08
C LYS A 47 0.43 -12.16 0.38
N ILE A 48 1.57 -11.57 0.73
CA ILE A 48 1.69 -10.13 0.99
C ILE A 48 1.36 -9.34 -0.28
N LEU A 49 1.98 -9.68 -1.42
CA LEU A 49 1.74 -9.02 -2.71
C LEU A 49 0.28 -9.13 -3.15
N THR A 50 -0.34 -10.30 -2.97
CA THR A 50 -1.78 -10.50 -3.25
C THR A 50 -2.65 -9.55 -2.42
N ASN A 51 -2.36 -9.42 -1.12
CA ASN A 51 -3.09 -8.52 -0.24
C ASN A 51 -2.88 -7.04 -0.62
N LEU A 52 -1.66 -6.64 -1.00
CA LEU A 52 -1.38 -5.30 -1.50
C LEU A 52 -2.21 -5.00 -2.77
N GLY A 53 -2.27 -5.96 -3.71
CA GLY A 53 -3.09 -5.84 -4.92
C GLY A 53 -4.58 -5.68 -4.61
N MET A 54 -5.11 -6.45 -3.65
CA MET A 54 -6.50 -6.33 -3.19
C MET A 54 -6.82 -4.94 -2.63
N VAL A 55 -5.93 -4.40 -1.77
CA VAL A 55 -6.09 -3.05 -1.19
C VAL A 55 -6.08 -1.98 -2.27
N LEU A 56 -5.16 -2.06 -3.23
CA LEU A 56 -5.10 -1.13 -4.37
C LEU A 56 -6.37 -1.18 -5.23
N ALA A 57 -6.85 -2.38 -5.55
CA ALA A 57 -8.07 -2.55 -6.34
C ALA A 57 -9.31 -1.99 -5.63
N GLU A 58 -9.42 -2.18 -4.32
CA GLU A 58 -10.50 -1.61 -3.52
C GLU A 58 -10.45 -0.09 -3.50
N ARG A 59 -9.28 0.50 -3.30
CA ARG A 59 -9.09 1.96 -3.29
C ARG A 59 -9.40 2.60 -4.65
N LEU A 60 -9.00 1.94 -5.73
CA LEU A 60 -9.32 2.39 -7.08
C LEU A 60 -10.84 2.41 -7.32
N ARG A 61 -11.56 1.35 -6.94
CA ARG A 61 -13.03 1.31 -7.05
C ARG A 61 -13.69 2.43 -6.25
N LYS A 62 -13.32 2.61 -4.98
CA LYS A 62 -13.84 3.68 -4.14
C LYS A 62 -13.57 5.07 -4.72
N THR A 63 -12.37 5.28 -5.27
CA THR A 63 -12.02 6.56 -5.90
C THR A 63 -12.88 6.82 -7.13
N ASN A 64 -13.13 5.79 -7.96
CA ASN A 64 -14.00 5.91 -9.13
C ASN A 64 -15.45 6.18 -8.74
N GLU A 65 -15.97 5.53 -7.70
CA GLU A 65 -17.31 5.77 -7.16
C GLU A 65 -17.47 7.22 -6.70
N LEU A 66 -16.51 7.74 -5.91
CA LEU A 66 -16.51 9.13 -5.44
C LEU A 66 -16.43 10.17 -6.56
N LEU A 67 -15.79 9.83 -7.69
CA LEU A 67 -15.74 10.70 -8.87
C LEU A 67 -17.07 10.68 -9.64
N ALA A 68 -17.72 9.51 -9.72
CA ALA A 68 -19.00 9.35 -10.38
C ALA A 68 -20.13 10.06 -9.61
N GLU A 69 -20.12 10.03 -8.28
CA GLU A 69 -21.09 10.75 -7.43
C GLU A 69 -20.98 12.29 -7.54
N LYS A 70 -19.82 12.80 -7.96
CA LYS A 70 -19.55 14.23 -8.10
C LYS A 70 -19.78 14.78 -9.52
N SER A 71 -20.16 13.91 -10.46
CA SER A 71 -20.45 14.26 -11.86
C SER A 71 -21.95 14.41 -12.09
#